data_AF-A0A1B9AQI5-F1
#
_entry.id   AF-A0A1B9AQI5-F1
#
_cell.length_a   1.000
_cell.length_b   1.000
_cell.length_c   1.000
_cell.angle_alpha   90.00
_cell.angle_beta   90.00
_cell.angle_gamma   90.00
#
_symmetry.space_group_name_H-M   'P 1'
#
loop_
_entity.id
_entity.type
_entity.pdbx_description
1 polymer ?
#
loop_
_entity_poly.entity_id
_entity_poly.type
_entity_poly.pdbx_seq_one_letter_code
_entity_poly.pdbx_strand_id
1 'polypeptide(L)'
;MNDMSINFPDEVIDRFNIEGLITSPYKQTMGWVFLSENKGDNIILRIFLIDRVCESISFELNRELSAFIFPTRIEMKKFYEHLLNMSALEYMVLLNDDNSVNFH
;
A
#
# COMPACT_ATOMS: atom_id res chain seq x y z
N MET A 1 12.40 4.56 -18.87
CA MET A 1 11.89 4.11 -17.56
C MET A 1 12.48 5.04 -16.53
N ASN A 2 11.65 5.76 -15.77
CA ASN A 2 12.17 6.56 -14.65
C ASN A 2 12.45 5.60 -13.51
N ASP A 3 13.72 5.42 -13.15
CA ASP A 3 14.11 4.68 -11.96
C ASP A 3 13.64 5.47 -10.74
N MET A 4 12.52 5.05 -10.16
CA MET A 4 11.98 5.62 -8.93
C MET A 4 12.62 4.91 -7.74
N SER A 5 13.28 5.66 -6.88
CA SER A 5 13.84 5.15 -5.63
C SER A 5 12.87 5.43 -4.49
N ILE A 6 12.52 4.39 -3.73
CA ILE A 6 11.70 4.52 -2.53
C ILE A 6 12.57 4.05 -1.35
N ASN A 7 12.70 4.92 -0.36
CA ASN A 7 13.39 4.62 0.88
C ASN A 7 12.40 3.90 1.80
N PHE A 8 12.61 2.60 1.97
CA PHE A 8 11.95 1.79 2.98
C PHE A 8 12.87 1.71 4.20
N PRO A 9 12.35 1.92 5.43
CA PRO A 9 13.10 1.56 6.65
C PRO A 9 13.50 0.07 6.59
N ASP A 10 14.67 -0.29 7.12
CA ASP A 10 15.19 -1.67 7.06
C ASP A 10 14.17 -2.70 7.62
N GLU A 11 13.48 -2.33 8.69
CA GLU A 11 12.41 -3.13 9.32
C GLU A 11 11.25 -3.46 8.37
N VAL A 12 11.02 -2.62 7.37
CA VAL A 12 9.98 -2.81 6.36
C VAL A 12 10.47 -3.74 5.24
N ILE A 13 11.74 -3.60 4.83
CA ILE A 13 12.34 -4.43 3.78
C ILE A 13 12.39 -5.89 4.21
N ASP A 14 12.78 -6.15 5.45
CA ASP A 14 12.96 -7.52 5.95
C ASP A 14 11.64 -8.25 6.21
N ARG A 15 10.54 -7.49 6.39
CA ARG A 15 9.25 -8.02 6.83
C ARG A 15 8.20 -8.11 5.74
N PHE A 16 8.26 -7.22 4.74
CA PHE A 16 7.21 -7.07 3.75
C PHE A 16 7.65 -7.43 2.34
N ASN A 17 6.72 -8.01 1.58
CA ASN A 17 6.84 -8.18 0.15
C ASN A 17 6.19 -6.98 -0.54
N ILE A 18 6.87 -6.41 -1.53
CA ILE A 18 6.30 -5.33 -2.35
C ILE A 18 5.40 -5.96 -3.41
N GLU A 19 4.09 -5.73 -3.31
CA GLU A 19 3.11 -6.18 -4.33
C GLU A 19 3.02 -5.20 -5.50
N GLY A 20 3.24 -3.92 -5.23
CA GLY A 20 3.35 -2.91 -6.28
C GLY A 20 3.35 -1.48 -5.79
N LEU A 21 3.38 -0.58 -6.77
CA LEU A 21 3.58 0.84 -6.61
C LEU A 21 2.71 1.57 -7.64
N ILE A 22 1.97 2.58 -7.18
CA ILE A 22 1.23 3.49 -8.05
C ILE A 22 1.64 4.91 -7.70
N THR A 23 2.05 5.70 -8.68
CA THR A 23 2.35 7.11 -8.47
C THR A 23 1.28 7.96 -9.14
N SER A 24 0.90 9.06 -8.50
CA SER A 24 -0.12 9.94 -9.06
C SER A 24 0.36 10.51 -10.41
N PRO A 25 -0.42 10.34 -11.49
CA PRO A 25 -0.07 10.89 -12.80
C PRO A 25 -0.16 12.42 -12.82
N TYR A 26 -0.93 13.01 -11.89
CA TYR A 26 -1.15 14.45 -11.78
C TYR A 26 -0.14 15.14 -10.86
N LYS A 27 0.31 14.45 -9.81
CA LYS A 27 1.31 14.93 -8.87
C LYS A 27 2.37 13.85 -8.68
N GLN A 28 3.47 13.95 -9.40
CA GLN A 28 4.65 13.07 -9.26
C GLN A 28 5.38 13.24 -7.91
N THR A 29 4.69 13.75 -6.90
CA THR A 29 5.17 13.95 -5.53
C THR A 29 4.48 13.00 -4.55
N MET A 30 3.51 12.20 -5.00
CA MET A 30 2.70 11.35 -4.14
C MET A 30 2.32 10.05 -4.87
N GLY A 31 2.20 8.97 -4.11
CA GLY A 31 1.78 7.67 -4.61
C GLY A 31 1.33 6.75 -3.49
N TRP A 32 1.10 5.50 -3.85
CA TRP A 32 0.77 4.42 -2.95
C TRP A 32 1.71 3.25 -3.18
N VAL A 33 2.16 2.64 -2.09
CA VAL A 33 2.86 1.36 -2.12
C VAL A 33 2.01 0.31 -1.43
N PHE A 34 1.99 -0.88 -2.02
CA PHE A 34 1.23 -2.04 -1.57
C PHE A 34 2.21 -3.07 -1.04
N LEU A 35 2.13 -3.36 0.25
CA LEU A 35 3.05 -4.22 0.97
C LEU A 35 2.31 -5.41 1.56
N SER A 36 2.80 -6.63 1.40
CA SER A 36 2.19 -7.81 2.01
C SER A 36 3.13 -8.51 2.99
N GLU A 37 2.58 -8.98 4.11
CA GLU A 37 3.29 -9.85 5.06
C GLU A 37 2.47 -11.11 5.34
N ASN A 38 3.16 -12.21 5.64
CA ASN A 38 2.53 -13.41 6.17
C ASN A 38 2.55 -13.32 7.71
N LYS A 39 1.39 -13.47 8.35
CA LYS A 39 1.26 -13.45 9.81
C LYS A 39 0.40 -14.63 10.27
N GLY A 40 1.07 -15.71 10.67
CA GLY A 40 0.42 -17.00 10.95
C GLY A 40 -0.16 -17.58 9.65
N ASP A 41 -1.42 -18.01 9.71
CA ASP A 41 -2.14 -18.56 8.55
C ASP A 41 -2.76 -17.48 7.65
N ASN A 42 -2.56 -16.19 7.98
CA ASN A 42 -3.13 -15.08 7.25
C ASN A 42 -2.07 -14.27 6.50
N ILE A 43 -2.53 -13.56 5.48
CA ILE A 43 -1.76 -12.62 4.69
C ILE A 43 -2.36 -11.24 4.91
N ILE A 44 -1.52 -10.28 5.28
CA ILE A 44 -1.94 -8.90 5.49
C ILE A 44 -1.41 -8.09 4.33
N LEU A 45 -2.31 -7.45 3.57
CA LEU A 45 -1.97 -6.42 2.59
C LEU A 45 -2.14 -5.05 3.23
N ARG A 46 -1.07 -4.27 3.27
CA ARG A 46 -1.04 -2.90 3.78
C ARG A 46 -0.86 -1.94 2.62
N ILE A 47 -1.57 -0.82 2.69
CA ILE A 47 -1.49 0.27 1.73
C ILE A 47 -0.87 1.45 2.44
N PHE A 48 0.24 1.94 1.91
CA PHE A 48 0.89 3.12 2.44
C PHE A 48 0.89 4.24 1.42
N LEU A 49 0.75 5.46 1.94
CA LEU A 49 1.08 6.66 1.18
C LEU A 49 2.59 6.79 1.10
N ILE A 50 3.08 7.07 -0.11
CA ILE A 50 4.44 7.54 -0.31
C ILE A 50 4.43 8.98 -0.77
N ASP A 51 5.37 9.76 -0.26
CA ASP A 51 5.57 11.13 -0.66
C ASP A 51 7.01 11.35 -1.11
N ARG A 52 7.20 12.20 -2.10
CA ARG A 52 8.51 12.59 -2.58
C ARG A 52 9.17 13.49 -1.54
N VAL A 53 10.40 13.15 -1.17
CA VAL A 53 11.21 13.96 -0.27
C VAL A 53 11.55 15.27 -0.98
N CYS A 54 11.37 16.40 -0.29
CA CYS A 54 11.66 17.71 -0.84
C CYS A 54 13.12 17.75 -1.35
N GLU A 55 13.32 18.27 -2.57
CA GLU A 55 14.64 18.38 -3.23
C GLU A 55 15.33 17.06 -3.62
N SER A 56 14.78 15.90 -3.28
CA SER A 56 15.27 14.58 -3.71
C SER A 56 14.41 14.00 -4.85
N ILE A 57 14.92 12.97 -5.53
CA ILE A 57 14.14 12.12 -6.45
C ILE A 57 13.54 10.91 -5.69
N SER A 58 13.96 10.70 -4.44
CA SER A 58 13.49 9.61 -3.60
C SER A 58 12.10 9.87 -3.01
N PHE A 59 11.36 8.79 -2.83
CA PHE A 59 10.11 8.76 -2.08
C PHE A 59 10.33 8.13 -0.72
N GLU A 60 9.53 8.53 0.25
CA GLU A 60 9.51 7.95 1.58
C GLU A 60 8.12 7.42 1.91
N LEU A 61 8.09 6.33 2.68
CA LEU A 61 6.90 5.82 3.33
C LEU A 61 6.43 6.83 4.38
N ASN A 62 5.24 7.38 4.21
CA ASN A 62 4.68 8.37 5.12
C ASN A 62 3.73 7.71 6.12
N ARG A 63 2.55 7.29 5.67
CA ARG A 63 1.49 6.78 6.56
C ARG A 63 0.79 5.56 5.99
N GLU A 64 0.39 4.64 6.85
CA GLU A 64 -0.53 3.56 6.49
C GLU A 64 -1.92 4.15 6.26
N LEU A 65 -2.54 3.80 5.14
CA LEU A 65 -3.91 4.17 4.81
C LEU A 65 -4.90 3.09 5.27
N SER A 66 -4.57 1.82 5.03
CA SER A 66 -5.42 0.69 5.37
C SER A 66 -4.64 -0.61 5.38
N ALA A 67 -5.18 -1.61 6.07
CA ALA A 67 -4.69 -2.99 6.05
C ALA A 67 -5.86 -3.97 5.87
N PHE A 68 -5.66 -4.97 5.03
CA PHE A 68 -6.65 -5.99 4.69
C PHE A 68 -6.07 -7.37 4.98
N ILE A 69 -6.87 -8.26 5.56
CA ILE A 69 -6.46 -9.60 5.96
C ILE A 69 -7.10 -10.62 5.02
N PHE A 70 -6.31 -11.56 4.53
CA PHE A 70 -6.74 -12.61 3.64
C PHE A 70 -6.27 -13.98 4.14
N PRO A 71 -7.10 -15.02 4.02
CA PRO A 71 -6.70 -16.39 4.36
C PRO A 71 -5.78 -17.01 3.31
N THR A 72 -5.75 -16.50 2.07
CA THR A 72 -4.92 -17.06 0.99
C THR A 72 -4.26 -16.00 0.13
N ARG A 73 -3.11 -16.33 -0.46
CA ARG A 73 -2.36 -15.44 -1.39
C ARG A 73 -3.16 -15.15 -2.65
N ILE A 74 -3.98 -16.12 -3.07
CA ILE A 74 -4.84 -15.99 -4.26
C ILE A 74 -5.91 -14.93 -4.02
N GLU A 75 -6.56 -14.94 -2.87
CA GLU A 75 -7.57 -13.94 -2.52
C GLU A 75 -6.98 -12.55 -2.40
N MET A 76 -5.85 -12.41 -1.71
CA MET A 76 -5.14 -11.13 -1.61
C MET A 76 -4.79 -10.57 -2.99
N LYS A 77 -4.25 -11.40 -3.89
CA LYS A 77 -3.90 -10.97 -5.25
C LYS A 77 -5.13 -10.55 -6.05
N LYS A 78 -6.23 -11.28 -5.98
CA LYS A 78 -7.49 -10.91 -6.64
C LYS A 78 -8.02 -9.56 -6.12
N PHE A 79 -7.96 -9.35 -4.81
CA PHE A 79 -8.33 -8.06 -4.22
C PHE A 79 -7.42 -6.94 -4.72
N TYR A 80 -6.10 -7.15 -4.71
CA TYR A 80 -5.14 -6.17 -5.22
C TYR A 80 -5.40 -5.81 -6.69
N GLU A 81 -5.61 -6.79 -7.56
CA GLU A 81 -5.95 -6.56 -8.97
C GLU A 81 -7.25 -5.77 -9.13
N HIS A 82 -8.27 -6.08 -8.32
CA HIS A 82 -9.52 -5.32 -8.33
C HIS A 82 -9.27 -3.87 -7.86
N LEU A 83 -8.50 -3.69 -6.80
CA LEU A 83 -8.16 -2.40 -6.21
C LEU A 83 -7.49 -1.47 -7.24
N LEU A 84 -6.59 -2.00 -8.07
CA LEU A 84 -5.95 -1.25 -9.16
C LEU A 84 -6.93 -0.75 -10.22
N ASN A 85 -8.08 -1.40 -10.34
CA ASN A 85 -9.14 -1.07 -11.30
C ASN A 85 -10.31 -0.32 -10.66
N MET A 86 -10.29 -0.07 -9.35
CA MET A 86 -11.34 0.70 -8.68
C MET A 86 -11.31 2.17 -9.11
N SER A 87 -12.50 2.75 -9.24
CA SER A 87 -12.64 4.19 -9.35
C SER A 87 -12.20 4.88 -8.05
N ALA A 88 -11.81 6.16 -8.15
CA ALA A 88 -11.46 6.95 -6.98
C ALA A 88 -12.59 7.02 -5.92
N LEU A 89 -13.85 6.97 -6.35
CA LEU A 89 -15.01 6.98 -5.46
C LEU A 89 -15.15 5.67 -4.68
N GLU A 90 -15.02 4.52 -5.35
CA GLU A 90 -15.04 3.21 -4.69
C GLU A 90 -13.90 3.09 -3.68
N TYR A 91 -12.72 3.60 -4.04
CA TYR A 91 -11.57 3.66 -3.15
C TYR A 91 -11.84 4.55 -1.92
N MET A 92 -12.47 5.71 -2.12
CA MET A 92 -12.86 6.58 -1.01
C MET A 92 -13.89 5.90 -0.09
N VAL A 93 -14.83 5.13 -0.63
CA VAL A 93 -15.77 4.35 0.17
C VAL A 93 -15.03 3.28 0.97
N LEU A 94 -14.10 2.56 0.35
CA LEU A 94 -13.27 1.54 0.99
C LEU A 94 -12.43 2.11 2.15
N LEU A 95 -11.86 3.31 1.99
CA LEU A 95 -11.02 3.95 3.01
C LEU A 95 -11.81 4.66 4.11
N ASN A 96 -13.02 5.15 3.80
CA ASN A 96 -13.90 5.80 4.76
C ASN A 96 -14.78 4.81 5.53
N ASP A 97 -14.85 3.55 5.09
CA ASP A 97 -15.46 2.49 5.87
C ASP A 97 -14.51 2.21 7.04
N ASP A 98 -14.75 2.96 8.11
CA ASP A 98 -14.02 2.98 9.36
C ASP A 98 -14.22 1.63 10.08
N ASN A 99 -13.72 0.55 9.47
CA ASN A 99 -13.46 -0.73 10.13
C ASN A 99 -12.23 -0.57 11.02
N SER A 100 -12.36 0.36 11.96
CA SER A 100 -11.88 0.23 13.32
C SER A 100 -12.27 -1.14 13.84
N VAL A 101 -11.46 -2.15 13.54
CA VAL A 101 -11.39 -3.36 14.35
C VAL A 101 -10.75 -2.92 15.67
N ASN A 102 -11.57 -2.31 16.52
CA ASN A 102 -11.30 -2.14 17.94
C ASN A 102 -11.20 -3.55 18.53
N PHE A 103 -9.98 -4.00 18.80
CA PHE A 103 -9.80 -5.06 19.79
C PHE A 103 -10.09 -4.46 21.16
N HIS A 104 -11.27 -4.79 21.71
CA HIS A 104 -11.51 -4.81 23.15
C HIS A 104 -11.35 -6.24 23.65
#